data_AF-A0A9K3IVK8-F1
#
_entry.id   AF-A0A9K3IVK8-F1
#
_cell.length_a   1.000
_cell.length_b   1.000
_cell.length_c   1.000
_cell.angle_alpha   90.00
_cell.angle_beta   90.00
_cell.angle_gamma   90.00
#
_symmetry.space_group_name_H-M   'P 1'
#
loop_
_entity.id
_entity.type
_entity.pdbx_description
1 polymer ?
#
loop_
_entity_poly.entity_id
_entity_poly.type
_entity_poly.pdbx_seq_one_letter_code
_entity_poly.pdbx_strand_id
1 'polypeptide(L)'
;MHRYLPTIALSSSFVYHDNAFVTSRALHVVNEINTSATYHLMEAFFVHQERFYNAQTLKMSREAVLDQVIGFASNALGNSMQSAIKSGFADSKTGTKTRVSFKYGCSRGVYGTPFFFVNGFLLPVSDDAIDYDGWRKIIDPLTNKQRRYPLSVF
;
A
#
# COMPACT_ATOMS: atom_id res chain seq x y z
N MET A 1 11.37 17.32 -12.89
CA MET A 1 12.00 16.28 -12.04
C MET A 1 10.91 15.63 -11.20
N HIS A 2 10.28 14.56 -11.72
CA HIS A 2 9.21 13.87 -11.01
C HIS A 2 9.80 13.11 -9.83
N ARG A 3 9.49 13.56 -8.60
CA ARG A 3 9.73 12.78 -7.39
C ARG A 3 8.81 11.56 -7.48
N TYR A 4 9.35 10.44 -7.97
CA TYR A 4 8.82 9.14 -7.60
C TYR A 4 9.03 9.06 -6.09
N LEU A 5 7.94 9.24 -5.34
CA LEU A 5 7.90 8.94 -3.92
C LEU A 5 8.55 7.56 -3.73
N PRO A 6 9.42 7.38 -2.73
CA PRO A 6 10.04 6.09 -2.47
C PRO A 6 8.90 5.08 -2.40
N THR A 7 8.89 4.21 -3.39
CA THR A 7 7.87 3.20 -3.59
C THR A 7 8.17 2.11 -2.57
N ILE A 8 7.99 2.43 -1.28
CA ILE A 8 7.42 1.46 -0.37
C ILE A 8 6.06 1.22 -1.01
N ALA A 9 5.96 0.12 -1.74
CA ALA A 9 4.76 -0.28 -2.44
C ALA A 9 3.62 -0.17 -1.43
N LEU A 10 2.81 0.89 -1.53
CA LEU A 10 1.56 1.05 -0.80
C LEU A 10 0.78 -0.21 -1.11
N SER A 11 0.84 -1.17 -0.18
CA SER A 11 0.15 -2.47 -0.18
C SER A 11 -0.22 -2.91 -1.59
N SER A 12 0.67 -3.63 -2.29
CA SER A 12 0.29 -4.35 -3.51
C SER A 12 -0.91 -5.20 -3.14
N SER A 13 -2.09 -4.67 -3.41
CA SER A 13 -3.36 -5.25 -3.00
C SER A 13 -3.65 -6.24 -4.09
N PHE A 14 -3.18 -7.44 -3.85
CA PHE A 14 -3.25 -8.49 -4.82
C PHE A 14 -4.69 -8.85 -5.13
N VAL A 15 -4.94 -9.16 -6.39
CA VAL A 15 -6.18 -9.79 -6.88
C VAL A 15 -6.45 -11.17 -6.27
N TYR A 16 -5.76 -11.58 -5.22
CA TYR A 16 -6.00 -12.81 -4.48
C TYR A 16 -7.18 -12.69 -3.50
N HIS A 17 -7.59 -11.46 -3.17
CA HIS A 17 -8.78 -11.20 -2.36
C HIS A 17 -9.74 -10.27 -3.10
N ASP A 18 -11.03 -10.54 -3.00
CA ASP A 18 -12.07 -9.91 -3.83
C ASP A 18 -12.07 -8.38 -3.69
N ASN A 19 -11.80 -7.90 -2.47
CA ASN A 19 -11.90 -6.49 -2.12
C ASN A 19 -10.55 -5.75 -2.12
N ALA A 20 -9.45 -6.43 -2.43
CA ALA A 20 -8.12 -5.83 -2.42
C ALA A 20 -8.02 -4.64 -3.39
N PHE A 21 -8.62 -4.75 -4.58
CA PHE A 21 -8.60 -3.65 -5.54
C PHE A 21 -9.32 -2.40 -5.02
N VAL A 22 -10.50 -2.55 -4.40
CA VAL A 22 -11.30 -1.40 -3.96
C VAL A 22 -10.70 -0.71 -2.73
N THR A 23 -10.10 -1.47 -1.80
CA THR A 23 -9.38 -0.90 -0.64
C THR A 23 -8.08 -0.23 -1.07
N SER A 24 -7.32 -0.81 -2.02
CA SER A 24 -6.15 -0.15 -2.63
C SER A 24 -6.50 1.16 -3.31
N ARG A 25 -7.62 1.17 -4.04
CA ARG A 25 -8.12 2.40 -4.68
C ARG A 25 -8.48 3.46 -3.64
N ALA A 26 -9.03 3.07 -2.49
CA ALA A 26 -9.27 4.02 -1.39
C ALA A 26 -7.99 4.70 -0.91
N LEU A 27 -6.88 3.96 -0.80
CA LEU A 27 -5.57 4.52 -0.45
C LEU A 27 -5.08 5.52 -1.50
N HIS A 28 -5.24 5.20 -2.79
CA HIS A 28 -4.91 6.14 -3.85
C HIS A 28 -5.79 7.39 -3.82
N VAL A 29 -7.11 7.24 -3.59
CA VAL A 29 -8.04 8.37 -3.45
C VAL A 29 -7.61 9.27 -2.30
N VAL A 30 -7.36 8.71 -1.11
CA VAL A 30 -6.96 9.49 0.06
C VAL A 30 -5.60 10.15 -0.15
N ASN A 31 -4.67 9.48 -0.82
CA ASN A 31 -3.38 10.08 -1.14
C ASN A 31 -3.48 11.33 -2.03
N GLU A 32 -4.48 11.41 -2.91
CA GLU A 32 -4.73 12.63 -3.70
C GLU A 32 -5.37 13.75 -2.87
N ILE A 33 -6.20 13.40 -1.89
CA ILE A 33 -6.91 14.36 -1.04
C ILE A 33 -5.98 14.91 0.05
N ASN A 34 -5.29 14.02 0.75
CA ASN A 34 -4.41 14.30 1.86
C ASN A 34 -3.35 13.19 2.00
N THR A 35 -2.15 13.44 1.48
CA THR A 35 -1.03 12.47 1.52
C THR A 35 -0.64 12.03 2.93
N SER A 36 -0.81 12.89 3.94
CA SER A 36 -0.51 12.56 5.34
C SER A 36 -1.52 11.58 5.93
N ALA A 37 -2.72 11.45 5.35
CA ALA A 37 -3.77 10.55 5.82
C ALA A 37 -3.65 9.12 5.25
N THR A 38 -2.86 8.92 4.19
CA THR A 38 -2.76 7.63 3.50
C THR A 38 -2.34 6.49 4.43
N TYR A 39 -1.31 6.72 5.25
CA TYR A 39 -0.81 5.69 6.18
C TYR A 39 -1.77 5.42 7.34
N HIS A 40 -2.49 6.43 7.82
CA HIS A 40 -3.53 6.24 8.82
C HIS A 40 -4.68 5.37 8.30
N LEU A 41 -5.11 5.58 7.05
CA LEU A 41 -6.12 4.72 6.43
C LEU A 41 -5.59 3.31 6.19
N MET A 42 -4.34 3.17 5.75
CA MET A 42 -3.71 1.87 5.55
C MET A 42 -3.66 1.07 6.85
N GLU A 43 -3.24 1.69 7.95
CA GLU A 43 -3.23 1.08 9.29
C GLU A 43 -4.65 0.68 9.72
N ALA A 44 -5.63 1.57 9.55
CA ALA A 44 -7.03 1.24 9.86
C ALA A 44 -7.54 0.03 9.07
N PHE A 45 -7.21 -0.08 7.78
CA PHE A 45 -7.54 -1.26 6.99
C PHE A 45 -6.86 -2.52 7.52
N PHE A 46 -5.58 -2.47 7.90
CA PHE A 46 -4.89 -3.63 8.46
C PHE A 46 -5.50 -4.09 9.79
N VAL A 47 -5.84 -3.15 10.68
CA VAL A 47 -6.48 -3.45 11.98
C VAL A 47 -7.86 -4.09 11.79
N HIS A 48 -8.60 -3.71 10.74
CA HIS A 48 -9.98 -4.16 10.51
C HIS A 48 -10.15 -4.97 9.22
N GLN A 49 -9.09 -5.60 8.73
CA GLN A 49 -9.05 -6.25 7.41
C GLN A 49 -10.08 -7.37 7.25
N GLU A 50 -10.41 -8.07 8.34
CA GLU A 50 -11.39 -9.18 8.36
C GLU A 50 -12.76 -8.76 7.85
N ARG A 51 -13.13 -7.48 7.99
CA ARG A 51 -14.41 -6.93 7.49
C ARG A 51 -14.53 -6.98 5.97
N PHE A 52 -13.40 -7.09 5.28
CA PHE A 52 -13.29 -7.06 3.82
C PHE A 52 -12.77 -8.39 3.26
N TYR A 53 -12.77 -9.45 4.07
CA TYR A 53 -12.46 -10.80 3.60
C TYR A 53 -13.60 -11.37 2.76
N ASN A 54 -13.27 -12.30 1.88
CA ASN A 54 -14.20 -12.86 0.89
C ASN A 54 -15.46 -13.43 1.55
N ALA A 55 -15.34 -14.11 2.69
CA ALA A 55 -16.50 -14.70 3.39
C ALA A 55 -17.51 -13.65 3.87
N GLN A 56 -17.03 -12.49 4.33
CA GLN A 56 -17.82 -11.40 4.89
C GLN A 56 -18.56 -10.64 3.79
N THR A 57 -17.97 -10.55 2.59
CA THR A 57 -18.57 -9.82 1.46
C THR A 57 -19.18 -10.72 0.40
N LEU A 58 -19.18 -12.04 0.59
CA LEU A 58 -19.57 -13.04 -0.43
C LEU A 58 -20.95 -12.78 -1.05
N LYS A 59 -21.90 -12.28 -0.23
CA LYS A 59 -23.30 -12.03 -0.65
C LYS A 59 -23.59 -10.56 -0.93
N MET A 60 -22.57 -9.69 -0.88
CA MET A 60 -22.73 -8.27 -1.10
C MET A 60 -22.62 -7.93 -2.59
N SER A 61 -23.38 -6.94 -3.03
CA SER A 61 -23.13 -6.34 -4.35
C SER A 61 -21.82 -5.55 -4.32
N ARG A 62 -21.26 -5.29 -5.51
CA ARG A 62 -20.04 -4.48 -5.64
C ARG A 62 -20.26 -3.06 -5.12
N GLU A 63 -21.45 -2.52 -5.33
CA GLU A 63 -21.87 -1.20 -4.86
C GLU A 63 -21.94 -1.17 -3.33
N ALA A 64 -22.49 -2.21 -2.69
CA ALA A 64 -22.56 -2.30 -1.24
C ALA A 64 -21.17 -2.38 -0.60
N VAL A 65 -20.24 -3.14 -1.20
CA VAL A 65 -18.84 -3.19 -0.76
C VAL A 65 -18.18 -1.82 -0.92
N LEU A 66 -18.40 -1.14 -2.05
CA LEU A 66 -17.86 0.21 -2.28
C LEU A 66 -18.35 1.20 -1.22
N ASP A 67 -19.65 1.21 -0.93
CA ASP A 67 -20.22 2.07 0.11
C ASP A 67 -19.65 1.74 1.49
N GLN A 68 -19.44 0.45 1.81
CA GLN A 68 -18.78 0.04 3.05
C GLN A 68 -17.33 0.55 3.12
N VAL A 69 -16.56 0.47 2.03
CA VAL A 69 -15.18 0.97 1.97
C VAL A 69 -15.14 2.50 2.14
N ILE A 70 -16.03 3.24 1.46
CA ILE A 70 -16.12 4.69 1.59
C ILE A 70 -16.51 5.08 3.02
N GLY A 71 -17.52 4.43 3.58
CA GLY A 71 -17.97 4.67 4.95
C GLY A 71 -16.88 4.37 5.98
N PHE A 72 -16.18 3.25 5.83
CA PHE A 72 -15.06 2.88 6.69
C PHE A 72 -13.93 3.91 6.62
N ALA A 73 -13.48 4.28 5.41
CA ALA A 73 -12.42 5.24 5.23
C ALA A 73 -12.79 6.63 5.80
N SER A 74 -14.04 7.04 5.64
CA SER A 74 -14.55 8.30 6.17
C SER A 74 -14.60 8.27 7.70
N ASN A 75 -15.07 7.18 8.31
CA ASN A 75 -15.07 7.03 9.77
C ASN A 75 -13.64 7.03 10.35
N ALA A 76 -12.68 6.41 9.65
CA ALA A 76 -11.29 6.34 10.10
C ALA A 76 -10.54 7.69 10.03
N LEU A 77 -10.88 8.54 9.03
CA LEU A 77 -10.17 9.79 8.77
C LEU A 77 -10.95 11.05 9.17
N GLY A 78 -12.25 10.91 9.45
CA GLY A 78 -13.19 12.00 9.73
C GLY A 78 -14.31 12.08 8.69
N ASN A 79 -15.56 12.07 9.17
CA ASN A 79 -16.75 12.01 8.32
C ASN A 79 -16.91 13.19 7.34
N SER A 80 -16.23 14.32 7.60
CA SER A 80 -16.17 15.44 6.67
C SER A 80 -15.51 15.08 5.33
N MET A 81 -14.67 14.04 5.28
CA MET A 81 -13.99 13.58 4.06
C MET A 81 -14.88 12.72 3.14
N GLN A 82 -16.07 12.30 3.58
CA GLN A 82 -16.88 11.32 2.86
C GLN A 82 -17.21 11.72 1.43
N SER A 83 -17.63 12.97 1.21
CA SER A 83 -17.94 13.48 -0.13
C SER A 83 -16.71 13.50 -1.05
N ALA A 84 -15.55 13.88 -0.51
CA ALA A 84 -14.29 13.90 -1.25
C ALA A 84 -13.82 12.48 -1.63
N ILE A 85 -13.90 11.54 -0.67
CA ILE A 85 -13.56 10.13 -0.91
C ILE A 85 -14.50 9.54 -1.97
N LYS A 86 -15.81 9.75 -1.84
CA LYS A 86 -16.81 9.28 -2.82
C LYS A 86 -16.54 9.85 -4.21
N SER A 87 -16.23 11.15 -4.31
CA SER A 87 -15.86 11.79 -5.58
C SER A 87 -14.58 11.18 -6.19
N GLY A 88 -13.58 10.86 -5.37
CA GLY A 88 -12.36 10.19 -5.83
C GLY A 88 -12.61 8.79 -6.44
N PHE A 89 -13.66 8.09 -6.01
CA PHE A 89 -14.12 6.83 -6.62
C PHE A 89 -14.88 7.02 -7.94
N ALA A 90 -15.36 8.22 -8.25
CA ALA A 90 -15.89 8.57 -9.56
C ALA A 90 -14.78 8.98 -10.55
N ASP A 91 -13.63 9.46 -10.07
CA ASP A 91 -12.47 9.79 -10.91
C ASP A 91 -11.78 8.52 -11.44
N SER A 92 -11.72 8.38 -12.77
CA SER A 92 -11.06 7.26 -13.44
C SER A 92 -9.54 7.20 -13.19
N LYS A 93 -8.90 8.33 -12.88
CA LYS A 93 -7.45 8.40 -12.61
C LYS A 93 -7.06 7.58 -11.37
N THR A 94 -7.90 7.52 -10.35
CA THR A 94 -7.62 6.74 -9.14
C THR A 94 -7.68 5.24 -9.44
N GLY A 95 -8.58 4.81 -10.32
CA GLY A 95 -8.61 3.46 -10.86
C GLY A 95 -7.36 3.13 -11.69
N THR A 96 -6.91 4.05 -12.54
CA THR A 96 -5.67 3.90 -13.32
C THR A 96 -4.45 3.76 -12.42
N LYS A 97 -4.30 4.61 -11.39
CA LYS A 97 -3.20 4.53 -10.41
C LYS A 97 -3.16 3.17 -9.72
N THR A 98 -4.31 2.67 -9.29
CA THR A 98 -4.45 1.34 -8.68
C THR A 98 -3.98 0.22 -9.61
N ARG A 99 -4.39 0.25 -10.90
CA ARG A 99 -3.94 -0.73 -11.90
C ARG A 99 -2.44 -0.64 -12.21
N VAL A 100 -1.88 0.58 -12.24
CA VAL A 100 -0.45 0.79 -12.46
C VAL A 100 0.36 0.24 -11.29
N SER A 101 -0.04 0.51 -10.04
CA SER A 101 0.59 -0.06 -8.84
C SER A 101 0.59 -1.60 -8.87
N PHE A 102 -0.55 -2.20 -9.26
CA PHE A 102 -0.64 -3.66 -9.41
C PHE A 102 0.33 -4.20 -10.47
N LYS A 103 0.31 -3.64 -11.69
CA LYS A 103 1.20 -4.05 -12.78
C LYS A 103 2.67 -3.87 -12.43
N TYR A 104 3.00 -2.81 -11.69
CA TYR A 104 4.34 -2.57 -11.19
C TYR A 104 4.78 -3.64 -10.19
N GLY A 105 3.89 -4.12 -9.32
CA GLY A 105 4.16 -5.30 -8.50
C GLY A 105 4.46 -6.54 -9.37
N CYS A 106 3.58 -6.84 -10.32
CA CYS A 106 3.76 -8.01 -11.20
C CYS A 106 5.07 -7.99 -12.00
N SER A 107 5.48 -6.82 -12.53
CA SER A 107 6.75 -6.69 -13.26
C SER A 107 7.99 -6.93 -12.39
N ARG A 108 7.81 -6.96 -11.07
CA ARG A 108 8.85 -7.21 -10.05
C ARG A 108 8.79 -8.63 -9.50
N GLY A 109 8.00 -9.52 -10.10
CA GLY A 109 7.87 -10.92 -9.70
C GLY A 109 7.00 -11.14 -8.46
N VAL A 110 6.16 -10.17 -8.11
CA VAL A 110 5.30 -10.21 -6.91
C VAL A 110 4.07 -11.06 -7.26
N TYR A 111 3.98 -12.26 -6.66
CA TYR A 111 2.91 -13.27 -6.88
C TYR A 111 2.20 -13.70 -5.58
N GLY A 112 2.52 -13.06 -4.45
CA GLY A 112 1.91 -13.27 -3.14
C GLY A 112 2.20 -12.10 -2.21
N THR A 113 1.63 -12.12 -1.00
CA THR A 113 1.93 -11.12 0.04
C THR A 113 2.36 -11.78 1.35
N PRO A 114 3.25 -11.12 2.12
CA PRO A 114 3.99 -9.90 1.78
C PRO A 114 5.24 -10.18 0.92
N PHE A 115 5.62 -9.23 0.07
CA PHE A 115 6.92 -9.19 -0.61
C PHE A 115 7.61 -7.87 -0.27
N PHE A 116 8.87 -7.93 0.15
CA PHE A 116 9.63 -6.76 0.54
C PHE A 116 10.80 -6.50 -0.40
N PHE A 117 11.01 -5.23 -0.74
CA PHE A 117 12.13 -4.80 -1.55
C PHE A 117 12.92 -3.71 -0.83
N VAL A 118 14.23 -3.85 -0.77
CA VAL A 118 15.15 -2.82 -0.24
C VAL A 118 16.12 -2.44 -1.35
N ASN A 119 16.17 -1.15 -1.69
CA ASN A 119 16.95 -0.62 -2.82
C ASN A 119 16.75 -1.36 -4.15
N GLY A 120 15.53 -1.86 -4.38
CA GLY A 120 15.19 -2.57 -5.61
C GLY A 120 15.55 -4.07 -5.60
N PHE A 121 16.10 -4.60 -4.53
CA PHE A 121 16.37 -6.03 -4.37
C PHE A 121 15.27 -6.70 -3.55
N LEU A 122 14.78 -7.84 -4.05
CA LEU A 122 13.81 -8.67 -3.33
C LEU A 122 14.48 -9.27 -2.10
N LEU A 123 13.86 -9.12 -0.93
CA LEU A 123 14.28 -9.84 0.26
C LEU A 123 13.74 -11.27 0.24
N PRO A 124 14.52 -12.28 0.65
CA PRO A 124 13.99 -13.61 0.89
C PRO A 124 12.98 -13.52 2.03
N VAL A 125 11.71 -13.73 1.70
CA VAL A 125 10.63 -13.71 2.69
C VAL A 125 10.43 -15.14 3.17
N SER A 126 10.56 -15.37 4.47
CA SER A 126 10.00 -16.53 5.16
C SER A 126 8.52 -16.31 5.44
N ASP A 127 7.79 -17.36 5.78
CA ASP A 127 6.39 -17.24 6.21
C ASP A 127 6.23 -16.41 7.50
N ASP A 128 7.30 -16.29 8.30
CA ASP A 128 7.35 -15.45 9.50
C ASP A 128 7.58 -13.96 9.17
N ALA A 129 6.88 -13.09 9.90
CA ALA A 129 7.08 -11.65 9.83
C ALA A 129 8.50 -11.26 10.27
N ILE A 130 9.15 -10.36 9.52
CA ILE A 130 10.42 -9.75 9.92
C ILE A 130 10.15 -8.81 11.09
N ASP A 131 10.72 -9.12 12.26
CA ASP A 131 10.61 -8.31 13.46
C ASP A 131 11.46 -7.02 13.37
N TYR A 132 11.33 -6.16 14.38
CA TYR A 132 12.06 -4.89 14.41
C TYR A 132 13.57 -5.08 14.27
N ASP A 133 14.15 -6.02 15.02
CA ASP A 133 15.60 -6.27 14.99
C ASP A 133 16.05 -6.87 13.65
N GLY A 134 15.23 -7.70 13.01
CA GLY A 134 15.42 -8.19 11.65
C GLY A 134 15.46 -7.05 10.64
N TRP A 135 14.53 -6.10 10.73
CA TRP A 135 14.54 -4.90 9.89
C TRP A 135 15.77 -4.04 10.13
N ARG A 136 16.18 -3.82 11.38
CA ARG A 136 17.42 -3.09 11.72
C ARG A 136 18.65 -3.75 11.08
N LYS A 137 18.76 -5.08 11.14
CA LYS A 137 19.87 -5.82 10.51
C LYS A 137 19.94 -5.62 8.99
N ILE A 138 18.80 -5.45 8.33
CA ILE A 138 18.73 -5.20 6.87
C ILE A 138 19.02 -3.74 6.54
N ILE A 139 18.45 -2.80 7.29
CA ILE A 139 18.45 -1.37 6.95
C ILE A 139 19.69 -0.65 7.48
N ASP A 140 20.12 -0.89 8.72
CA ASP A 140 21.21 -0.15 9.36
C ASP A 140 22.51 -0.15 8.53
N PRO A 141 22.97 -1.29 7.96
CA PRO A 141 24.18 -1.32 7.13
C PRO A 141 24.09 -0.43 5.88
N LEU A 142 22.87 -0.15 5.38
CA LEU A 142 22.63 0.66 4.17
C LEU A 142 22.56 2.16 4.47
N THR A 143 22.33 2.54 5.73
CA THR A 143 22.22 3.95 6.16
C THR A 143 23.57 4.53 6.60
N ASN A 144 24.50 3.66 6.99
CA ASN A 144 25.85 4.07 7.29
C ASN A 144 26.54 4.46 5.99
N LYS A 145 26.86 5.76 5.82
CA LYS A 145 27.77 6.24 4.78
C LYS A 145 28.95 5.26 4.74
N GLN A 146 29.21 4.67 3.57
CA GLN A 146 30.55 4.17 3.28
C GLN A 146 31.49 5.31 3.69
N ARG A 147 32.27 5.12 4.77
CA ARG A 147 33.41 5.97 5.02
C ARG A 147 34.19 5.90 3.72
N ARG A 148 34.25 7.02 2.98
CA ARG A 148 35.12 7.17 1.82
C ARG A 148 36.46 6.61 2.26
N TYR A 149 36.86 5.47 1.70
CA TYR A 149 38.28 5.15 1.70
C TYR A 149 38.95 6.37 1.07
N PRO A 150 39.96 6.97 1.71
CA PRO A 150 40.72 8.00 1.03
C PRO A 150 41.22 7.38 -0.29
N LEU A 151 40.95 8.08 -1.40
CA LEU A 151 41.65 7.83 -2.65
C LEU A 151 43.12 8.15 -2.40
N SER A 152 43.85 7.15 -1.92
CA SER A 152 45.30 7.17 -1.89
C SER A 152 45.78 5.94 -2.63
N VAL A 153 46.63 6.22 -3.62
CA VAL A 153 47.48 5.30 -4.40
C VAL A 153 46.77 4.67 -5.61
N PHE A 154 46.79 5.36 -6.75
CA PHE A 154 47.88 5.26 -7.75
C PHE A 154 48.05 6.61 -8.46
#